data_AF-A0A5N7BPZ4-F1
#
_entry.id   AF-A0A5N7BPZ4-F1
#
_cell.length_a   1.000
_cell.length_b   1.000
_cell.length_c   1.000
_cell.angle_alpha   90.00
_cell.angle_beta   90.00
_cell.angle_gamma   90.00
#
_symmetry.space_group_name_H-M   'P 1'
#
loop_
_entity.id
_entity.type
_entity.pdbx_description
1 polymer ?
#
loop_
_entity_poly.entity_id
_entity_poly.type
_entity_poly.pdbx_seq_one_letter_code
_entity_poly.pdbx_strand_id
1 'polypeptide(L)'
;MAESIPVILCGKTEAIGKTVIEALKPEFDVIHFITTTEAGEQQIPALLRGEKDSNNIPTTTIGSGNYDRGVGAVILGAGYDDQAVQQLRDAAAGLASVPWLRPDLGLPAPPLGPEYGRALVARIKEMVGVLKAQGRMGADAVVYY
;
A
#
# COMPACT_ATOMS: atom_id res chain seq x y z
N MET A 1 -9.53 -20.63 5.02
CA MET A 1 -8.62 -20.33 3.90
C MET A 1 -8.26 -18.86 4.06
N ALA A 2 -7.01 -18.53 4.38
CA ALA A 2 -6.62 -17.14 4.61
C ALA A 2 -6.46 -16.45 3.24
N GLU A 3 -7.52 -15.78 2.79
CA GLU A 3 -7.45 -15.02 1.54
C GLU A 3 -6.53 -13.80 1.74
N SER A 4 -5.57 -13.62 0.85
CA SER A 4 -4.60 -12.51 0.89
C SER A 4 -5.31 -11.16 0.87
N ILE A 5 -4.85 -10.16 1.63
CA ILE A 5 -5.48 -8.83 1.61
C ILE A 5 -5.02 -8.08 0.35
N PRO A 6 -5.94 -7.63 -0.52
CA PRO A 6 -5.59 -6.80 -1.66
C PRO A 6 -5.11 -5.43 -1.19
N VAL A 7 -3.89 -5.04 -1.54
CA VAL A 7 -3.29 -3.77 -1.10
C VAL A 7 -2.66 -2.99 -2.24
N ILE A 8 -2.70 -1.67 -2.13
CA ILE A 8 -1.95 -0.76 -3.00
C ILE A 8 -0.60 -0.50 -2.33
N LEU A 9 0.49 -0.64 -3.07
CA LEU A 9 1.84 -0.37 -2.57
C LEU A 9 2.44 0.85 -3.29
N CYS A 10 2.83 1.88 -2.55
CA CYS A 10 3.48 3.07 -3.10
C CYS A 10 4.98 3.05 -2.77
N GLY A 11 5.84 3.11 -3.78
CA GLY A 11 7.29 3.11 -3.57
C GLY A 11 8.06 3.73 -4.74
N LYS A 12 9.11 4.50 -4.43
CA LYS A 12 9.90 5.22 -5.45
C LYS A 12 10.63 4.32 -6.46
N THR A 13 10.86 3.05 -6.16
CA THR A 13 11.66 2.16 -7.01
C THR A 13 11.06 0.76 -7.09
N GLU A 14 10.87 0.28 -8.32
CA GLU A 14 10.30 -1.05 -8.57
C GLU A 14 11.15 -2.19 -8.02
N ALA A 15 12.48 -2.05 -7.93
CA ALA A 15 13.37 -3.06 -7.36
C ALA A 15 13.05 -3.37 -5.88
N ILE A 16 12.83 -2.31 -5.09
CA ILE A 16 12.40 -2.44 -3.69
C ILE A 16 10.94 -2.93 -3.65
N GLY A 17 10.08 -2.39 -4.51
CA GLY A 17 8.69 -2.82 -4.66
C GLY A 17 8.56 -4.33 -4.87
N LYS A 18 9.30 -4.92 -5.82
CA LYS A 18 9.32 -6.38 -6.08
C LYS A 18 9.70 -7.17 -4.83
N THR A 19 10.75 -6.76 -4.13
CA THR A 19 11.21 -7.44 -2.91
C THR A 19 10.13 -7.40 -1.82
N VAL A 20 9.45 -6.26 -1.66
CA VAL A 20 8.35 -6.09 -0.70
C VAL A 20 7.15 -6.95 -1.10
N ILE A 21 6.76 -6.94 -2.38
CA ILE A 21 5.64 -7.72 -2.92
C ILE A 21 5.86 -9.22 -2.68
N GLU A 22 7.05 -9.74 -2.96
CA GLU A 22 7.36 -11.15 -2.73
C GLU A 22 7.35 -11.52 -1.24
N ALA A 23 7.86 -10.64 -0.38
CA ALA A 23 7.85 -10.88 1.07
C ALA A 23 6.45 -10.74 1.70
N LEU A 24 5.58 -9.91 1.12
CA LEU A 24 4.20 -9.69 1.57
C LEU A 24 3.32 -10.93 1.36
N LYS A 25 3.62 -11.75 0.36
CA LYS A 25 2.94 -13.03 0.14
C LYS A 25 3.22 -14.01 1.31
N PRO A 26 2.28 -14.92 1.61
CA PRO A 26 0.95 -15.07 1.03
C PRO A 26 -0.15 -14.21 1.69
N GLU A 27 0.17 -13.45 2.74
CA GLU A 27 -0.83 -12.74 3.55
C GLU A 27 -1.44 -11.51 2.86
N PHE A 28 -0.69 -10.89 1.95
CA PHE A 28 -1.13 -9.75 1.15
C PHE A 28 -0.95 -10.02 -0.33
N ASP A 29 -1.86 -9.46 -1.11
CA ASP A 29 -1.76 -9.42 -2.57
C ASP A 29 -1.62 -7.96 -3.00
N VAL A 30 -0.46 -7.61 -3.55
CA VAL A 30 -0.24 -6.25 -4.05
C VAL A 30 -0.90 -6.14 -5.41
N ILE A 31 -2.11 -5.59 -5.44
CA ILE A 31 -2.90 -5.49 -6.66
C ILE A 31 -2.39 -4.39 -7.57
N HIS A 32 -1.81 -3.33 -6.99
CA HIS A 32 -1.30 -2.18 -7.72
C HIS A 32 -0.05 -1.59 -7.05
N PHE A 33 0.92 -1.15 -7.87
CA PHE A 33 2.11 -0.46 -7.37
C PHE A 33 2.24 0.94 -7.98
N ILE A 34 2.55 1.93 -7.15
CA ILE A 34 2.55 3.35 -7.52
C ILE A 34 3.93 3.92 -7.25
N THR A 35 4.52 4.58 -8.25
CA THR A 35 5.90 5.10 -8.17
C THR A 35 5.98 6.59 -7.89
N THR A 36 4.93 7.35 -8.22
CA THR A 36 4.88 8.81 -8.08
C THR A 36 3.60 9.24 -7.38
N THR A 37 3.64 10.42 -6.75
CA THR A 37 2.46 11.01 -6.08
C THR A 37 1.37 11.36 -7.09
N GLU A 38 1.72 12.01 -8.20
CA GLU A 38 0.77 12.40 -9.25
C GLU A 38 0.00 11.20 -9.83
N ALA A 39 0.68 10.06 -10.04
CA ALA A 39 0.00 8.83 -10.46
C ALA A 39 -0.94 8.33 -9.35
N GLY A 40 -0.50 8.36 -8.09
CA GLY A 40 -1.32 7.94 -6.96
C GLY A 40 -2.59 8.75 -6.77
N GLU A 41 -2.56 10.06 -7.00
CA GLU A 41 -3.73 10.94 -6.89
C GLU A 41 -4.83 10.57 -7.88
N GLN A 42 -4.51 9.95 -9.02
CA GLN A 42 -5.50 9.50 -9.99
C GLN A 42 -5.85 8.02 -9.80
N GLN A 43 -4.85 7.18 -9.54
CA GLN A 43 -5.01 5.73 -9.49
C GLN A 43 -5.63 5.24 -8.20
N ILE A 44 -5.22 5.75 -7.04
CA ILE A 44 -5.77 5.35 -5.74
C ILE A 44 -7.28 5.58 -5.69
N PRO A 45 -7.82 6.77 -5.97
CA PRO A 45 -9.26 6.98 -5.93
C PRO A 45 -10.02 6.12 -6.96
N ALA A 46 -9.47 5.90 -8.16
CA ALA A 46 -10.07 5.03 -9.15
C ALA A 46 -10.18 3.57 -8.64
N LEU A 47 -9.11 3.05 -8.06
CA LEU A 47 -9.08 1.70 -7.48
C LEU A 47 -10.01 1.56 -6.28
N LEU A 48 -10.10 2.59 -5.42
CA LEU A 48 -11.01 2.61 -4.28
C LEU A 48 -12.48 2.65 -4.71
N ARG A 49 -12.80 3.29 -5.84
CA ARG A 49 -14.13 3.24 -6.47
C ARG A 49 -14.46 1.89 -7.13
N GLY A 50 -13.46 1.02 -7.26
CA GLY A 50 -13.60 -0.25 -7.97
C GLY A 50 -13.50 -0.12 -9.48
N GLU A 51 -12.87 0.95 -10.00
CA GLU A 51 -12.57 1.07 -11.42
C GLU A 51 -11.53 0.00 -11.81
N LYS A 52 -11.92 -0.88 -12.74
CA LYS A 52 -11.10 -2.01 -13.21
C LYS A 52 -10.38 -1.72 -14.54
N ASP A 53 -10.58 -0.53 -15.10
CA ASP A 53 -10.08 -0.16 -16.43
C ASP A 53 -8.57 0.10 -16.40
N SER A 54 -7.82 -0.98 -16.62
CA SER A 54 -6.37 -1.04 -16.80
C SER A 54 -5.85 -0.26 -18.01
N ASN A 55 -6.73 0.34 -18.83
CA ASN A 55 -6.36 1.20 -19.95
C ASN A 55 -6.00 2.64 -19.54
N ASN A 56 -6.43 3.12 -18.36
CA ASN A 56 -6.15 4.49 -17.88
C ASN A 56 -5.23 4.53 -16.65
N ILE A 57 -5.01 3.40 -15.99
CA ILE A 57 -4.11 3.28 -14.84
C ILE A 57 -2.77 2.77 -15.38
N PRO A 58 -1.70 3.59 -15.51
CA PRO A 58 -0.41 3.10 -15.96
C PRO A 58 0.04 1.97 -15.03
N THR A 59 -0.08 0.75 -15.54
CA THR A 59 0.21 -0.48 -14.81
C THR A 59 1.71 -0.56 -14.59
N THR A 60 2.11 -0.49 -13.33
CA THR A 60 3.41 -1.03 -12.94
C THR A 60 3.33 -2.56 -13.08
N THR A 61 4.31 -3.15 -13.76
CA THR A 61 4.28 -4.56 -14.20
C THR A 61 4.42 -5.57 -13.05
N ILE A 62 4.40 -5.10 -11.80
CA ILE A 62 4.77 -5.88 -10.61
C ILE A 62 3.58 -6.20 -9.71
N GLY A 63 2.44 -5.50 -9.88
CA GLY A 63 1.20 -5.82 -9.17
C GLY A 63 0.47 -7.02 -9.78
N SER A 64 -0.39 -7.69 -9.01
CA SER A 64 -1.20 -8.82 -9.49
C SER A 64 -2.30 -8.39 -10.46
N GLY A 65 -2.70 -7.11 -10.44
CA GLY A 65 -3.80 -6.59 -11.27
C GLY A 65 -5.18 -7.14 -10.88
N ASN A 66 -5.29 -7.81 -9.74
CA ASN A 66 -6.55 -8.40 -9.30
C ASN A 66 -7.40 -7.40 -8.51
N TYR A 67 -8.16 -6.58 -9.22
CA TYR A 67 -9.04 -5.56 -8.62
C TYR A 67 -10.42 -6.09 -8.22
N ASP A 68 -10.69 -7.39 -8.37
CA ASP A 68 -12.03 -7.94 -8.21
C ASP A 68 -12.53 -7.92 -6.75
N ARG A 69 -11.59 -7.95 -5.80
CA ARG A 69 -11.86 -8.01 -4.36
C ARG A 69 -11.89 -6.64 -3.67
N GLY A 70 -11.70 -5.56 -4.42
CA GLY A 70 -11.55 -4.19 -3.89
C GLY A 70 -10.22 -3.99 -3.16
N VAL A 71 -9.94 -2.76 -2.73
CA VAL A 71 -8.73 -2.41 -1.97
C VAL A 71 -9.00 -2.62 -0.49
N GLY A 72 -8.13 -3.37 0.21
CA GLY A 72 -8.22 -3.62 1.65
C GLY A 72 -7.30 -2.74 2.49
N ALA A 73 -6.19 -2.26 1.94
CA ALA A 73 -5.30 -1.29 2.60
C ALA A 73 -4.42 -0.56 1.57
N VAL A 74 -3.91 0.60 1.97
CA VAL A 74 -2.90 1.36 1.21
C VAL A 74 -1.60 1.36 1.99
N ILE A 75 -0.51 0.92 1.38
CA ILE A 75 0.83 0.88 1.98
C ILE A 75 1.69 1.92 1.27
N LEU A 76 2.17 2.89 2.02
CA LEU A 76 3.09 3.92 1.56
C LEU A 76 4.53 3.54 1.95
N GLY A 77 5.48 3.90 1.10
CA GLY A 77 6.90 3.77 1.38
C GLY A 77 7.50 5.06 1.92
N ALA A 78 8.69 4.97 2.54
CA ALA A 78 9.40 6.11 3.13
C ALA A 78 9.81 7.20 2.13
N GLY A 79 9.66 6.95 0.83
CA GLY A 79 9.88 7.93 -0.21
C GLY A 79 8.78 9.00 -0.32
N TYR A 80 7.63 8.79 0.31
CA TYR A 80 6.50 9.72 0.33
C TYR A 80 6.54 10.53 1.63
N ASP A 81 6.78 11.83 1.49
CA ASP A 81 6.72 12.81 2.56
C ASP A 81 5.28 13.10 2.99
N ASP A 82 5.11 13.81 4.10
CA ASP A 82 3.80 14.12 4.69
C ASP A 82 2.87 14.86 3.73
N GLN A 83 3.41 15.75 2.89
CA GLN A 83 2.62 16.48 1.92
C GLN A 83 2.12 15.54 0.82
N ALA A 84 2.99 14.67 0.29
CA ALA A 84 2.60 13.66 -0.68
C ALA A 84 1.53 12.70 -0.11
N VAL A 85 1.70 12.24 1.13
CA VAL A 85 0.70 11.39 1.79
C VAL A 85 -0.64 12.11 1.93
N GLN A 86 -0.62 13.38 2.34
CA GLN A 86 -1.84 14.17 2.49
C GLN A 86 -2.56 14.33 1.15
N GLN A 87 -1.83 14.64 0.06
CA GLN A 87 -2.40 14.76 -1.29
C GLN A 87 -3.11 13.47 -1.73
N LEU A 88 -2.46 12.31 -1.55
CA LEU A 88 -3.05 11.01 -1.88
C LEU A 88 -4.32 10.73 -1.05
N ARG A 89 -4.31 11.11 0.24
CA ARG A 89 -5.47 10.93 1.11
C ARG A 89 -6.61 11.85 0.77
N ASP A 90 -6.35 13.13 0.49
CA ASP A 90 -7.36 14.08 0.03
C ASP A 90 -8.00 13.61 -1.26
N ALA A 91 -7.22 13.10 -2.22
CA ALA A 91 -7.75 12.52 -3.45
C ALA A 91 -8.65 11.30 -3.22
N ALA A 92 -8.33 10.50 -2.20
CA ALA A 92 -9.07 9.32 -1.80
C ALA A 92 -10.22 9.58 -0.80
N ALA A 93 -10.33 10.80 -0.29
CA ALA A 93 -11.21 11.12 0.83
C ALA A 93 -12.68 10.83 0.50
N GLY A 94 -13.35 10.11 1.39
CA GLY A 94 -14.77 9.78 1.23
C GLY A 94 -15.10 8.70 0.19
N LEU A 95 -14.10 8.05 -0.42
CA LEU A 95 -14.33 6.98 -1.41
C LEU A 95 -14.44 5.60 -0.77
N ALA A 96 -13.46 5.23 0.05
CA ALA A 96 -13.46 3.96 0.76
C ALA A 96 -12.70 4.09 2.08
N SER A 97 -13.21 3.45 3.14
CA SER A 97 -12.57 3.46 4.45
C SER A 97 -11.58 2.31 4.55
N VAL A 98 -10.32 2.59 4.20
CA VAL A 98 -9.21 1.63 4.27
C VAL A 98 -8.06 2.21 5.11
N PRO A 99 -7.31 1.38 5.84
CA PRO A 99 -6.15 1.84 6.59
C PRO A 99 -5.00 2.20 5.65
N TRP A 100 -4.31 3.28 6.00
CA TRP A 100 -3.14 3.79 5.31
C TRP A 100 -1.91 3.50 6.16
N LEU A 101 -1.10 2.53 5.74
CA LEU A 101 0.11 2.13 6.42
C LEU A 101 1.27 2.98 5.92
N ARG A 102 1.98 3.66 6.83
CA ARG A 102 3.16 4.46 6.51
C ARG A 102 4.33 4.03 7.40
N PRO A 103 5.56 3.93 6.88
CA PRO A 103 6.70 3.64 7.73
C PRO A 103 6.94 4.80 8.68
N ASP A 104 7.21 4.48 9.94
CA ASP A 104 7.62 5.46 10.92
C ASP A 104 9.06 5.92 10.62
N LEU A 105 9.19 7.18 10.19
CA LEU A 105 10.49 7.80 9.87
C LEU A 105 11.30 8.18 11.12
N GLY A 106 10.69 8.12 12.31
CA GLY A 106 11.37 8.27 13.59
C GLY A 106 12.09 7.00 14.04
N LEU A 107 11.68 5.83 13.52
CA LEU A 107 12.40 4.59 13.74
C LEU A 107 13.66 4.53 12.86
N PRO A 108 14.75 3.89 13.33
CA PRO A 108 15.94 3.69 12.51
C PRO A 108 15.55 2.96 11.23
N ALA A 109 15.82 3.62 10.10
CA ALA A 109 15.55 3.05 8.79
C ALA A 109 16.39 1.76 8.64
N PRO A 110 15.77 0.64 8.22
CA PRO A 110 16.54 -0.55 7.92
C PRO A 110 17.55 -0.25 6.79
N PRO A 111 18.68 -0.97 6.72
CA PRO A 111 19.68 -0.74 5.70
C PRO A 111 19.07 -0.86 4.31
N LEU A 112 19.28 0.15 3.46
CA LEU A 112 18.80 0.17 2.08
C LEU A 112 19.32 -1.05 1.32
N GLY A 113 18.41 -1.84 0.75
CA GLY A 113 18.74 -3.09 0.09
C GLY A 113 17.59 -4.11 0.14
N PRO A 114 17.81 -5.37 -0.22
CA PRO A 114 16.78 -6.41 -0.11
C PRO A 114 16.30 -6.62 1.34
N GLU A 115 17.16 -6.34 2.32
CA GLU A 115 16.83 -6.38 3.74
C GLU A 115 15.84 -5.29 4.16
N TYR A 116 15.88 -4.12 3.52
CA TYR A 116 14.92 -3.04 3.72
C TYR A 116 13.48 -3.51 3.48
N GLY A 117 13.25 -4.16 2.33
CA GLY A 117 11.93 -4.66 1.97
C GLY A 117 11.41 -5.67 2.98
N ARG A 118 12.25 -6.62 3.40
CA ARG A 118 11.89 -7.64 4.40
C ARG A 118 11.56 -7.05 5.77
N ALA A 119 12.36 -6.09 6.24
CA ALA A 119 12.14 -5.42 7.51
C ALA A 119 10.83 -4.62 7.53
N LEU A 120 10.54 -3.88 6.45
CA LEU A 120 9.26 -3.18 6.31
C LEU A 120 8.08 -4.15 6.32
N VAL A 121 8.19 -5.26 5.59
CA VAL A 121 7.13 -6.27 5.50
C VAL A 121 6.82 -6.88 6.86
N ALA A 122 7.84 -7.18 7.67
CA ALA A 122 7.64 -7.69 9.02
C ALA A 122 6.81 -6.72 9.88
N ARG A 123 7.14 -5.43 9.83
CA ARG A 123 6.40 -4.36 10.54
C ARG A 123 4.97 -4.20 10.00
N ILE A 124 4.79 -4.24 8.67
CA ILE A 124 3.46 -4.19 8.03
C ILE A 124 2.59 -5.36 8.51
N LYS A 125 3.12 -6.58 8.49
CA LYS A 125 2.41 -7.80 8.94
C LYS A 125 1.99 -7.68 10.41
N GLU A 126 2.90 -7.23 11.27
CA GLU A 126 2.62 -7.00 12.68
C GLU A 126 1.50 -5.96 12.88
N MET A 127 1.64 -4.79 12.24
CA MET A 127 0.65 -3.71 12.37
C MET A 127 -0.71 -4.07 11.79
N VAL A 128 -0.78 -4.78 10.66
CA VAL A 128 -2.05 -5.30 10.15
C VAL A 128 -2.64 -6.36 11.08
N GLY A 129 -1.81 -7.20 11.70
CA GLY A 129 -2.25 -8.13 12.74
C GLY A 129 -2.94 -7.39 13.90
N VAL A 130 -2.34 -6.29 14.36
CA VAL A 130 -2.94 -5.41 15.39
C VAL A 130 -4.24 -4.78 14.89
N LEU A 131 -4.28 -4.24 13.67
CA LEU A 131 -5.49 -3.62 13.10
C LEU A 131 -6.63 -4.63 12.94
N LYS A 132 -6.32 -5.86 12.52
CA LYS A 132 -7.29 -6.96 12.45
C LYS A 132 -7.85 -7.30 13.83
N ALA A 133 -6.97 -7.45 14.83
CA ALA A 133 -7.39 -7.74 16.21
C ALA A 133 -8.27 -6.62 16.80
N GLN A 134 -8.03 -5.37 16.39
CA GLN A 134 -8.83 -4.21 16.79
C GLN A 134 -10.09 -3.98 15.94
N GLY A 135 -10.30 -4.76 14.86
CA GLY A 135 -11.41 -4.54 13.92
C GLY A 135 -11.30 -3.24 13.11
N ARG A 136 -10.10 -2.67 12.97
CA ARG A 136 -9.84 -1.36 12.34
C ARG A 136 -9.40 -1.44 10.88
N MET A 137 -9.51 -2.63 10.27
CA MET A 137 -9.18 -2.84 8.85
C MET A 137 -10.11 -2.09 7.88
N GLY A 138 -11.26 -1.59 8.36
CA GLY A 138 -12.17 -0.74 7.59
C GLY A 138 -12.20 0.72 8.04
N ALA A 139 -11.17 1.17 8.78
CA ALA A 139 -11.09 2.56 9.24
C ALA A 139 -10.15 3.35 8.32
N ASP A 140 -10.62 4.51 7.84
CA ASP A 140 -9.75 5.51 7.20
C ASP A 140 -8.86 6.16 8.28
N ALA A 141 -7.72 5.52 8.54
CA ALA A 141 -6.74 5.97 9.50
C ALA A 141 -5.32 5.79 8.95
N VAL A 142 -4.46 6.78 9.22
CA VAL A 142 -3.02 6.66 8.99
C VAL A 142 -2.40 5.92 10.17
N VAL A 143 -1.71 4.84 9.89
CA VAL A 143 -1.09 3.96 10.86
C VAL A 143 0.39 3.87 10.55
N TYR A 144 1.21 4.21 11.53
CA TYR A 144 2.66 4.17 11.41
C TYR A 144 3.19 2.78 11.81
N TYR A 145 4.14 2.24 11.05
CA TYR A 145 4.75 0.92 11.26
C TYR A 145 6.28 0.94 11.25
#